data_AF-A0A524IU26-F1
#
_entry.id   AF-A0A524IU26-F1
#
_cell.length_a   1.000
_cell.length_b   1.000
_cell.length_c   1.000
_cell.angle_alpha   90.00
_cell.angle_beta   90.00
_cell.angle_gamma   90.00
#
_symmetry.space_group_name_H-M   'P 1'
#
loop_
_entity.id
_entity.type
_entity.pdbx_description
1 polymer ?
#
loop_
_entity_poly.entity_id
_entity_poly.type
_entity_poly.pdbx_seq_one_letter_code
_entity_poly.pdbx_strand_id
1 'polypeptide(L)'
;DQEYTQRAIEACTRLIEFFPRSELGSEARLMIVEARQKLAAKQARVATWYYELKLYESSIIYFESLVQEFPETAIIPNVLFLLHDSYSKVGFRAEANAVRDQLLARFPDSPEARTIANEPTDASGE
;
A
#
# COMPACT_ATOMS: atom_id res chain seq x y z
N ASP A 1 0.15 10.06 -18.55
CA ASP A 1 1.09 10.41 -17.47
C ASP A 1 1.62 9.19 -16.71
N GLN A 2 0.75 8.28 -16.23
CA GLN A 2 1.20 7.02 -15.60
C GLN A 2 2.09 6.17 -16.52
N GLU A 3 1.74 6.07 -17.81
CA GLU A 3 2.55 5.36 -18.80
C GLU A 3 3.97 5.93 -18.95
N TYR A 4 4.12 7.27 -18.92
CA TYR A 4 5.44 7.90 -18.94
C TYR A 4 6.24 7.63 -17.67
N THR A 5 5.57 7.61 -16.51
CA THR A 5 6.20 7.27 -15.23
C THR A 5 6.67 5.82 -15.21
N GLN A 6 5.88 4.91 -15.78
CA GLN A 6 6.25 3.50 -15.91
C GLN A 6 7.43 3.30 -16.85
N ARG A 7 7.43 3.97 -18.02
CA ARG A 7 8.55 3.97 -18.96
C ARG A 7 9.83 4.54 -18.34
N ALA A 8 9.72 5.57 -17.50
CA ALA A 8 10.86 6.14 -16.77
C ALA A 8 11.44 5.15 -15.75
N ILE A 9 10.58 4.43 -15.02
CA ILE A 9 11.01 3.34 -14.12
C ILE A 9 11.75 2.26 -14.92
N GLU A 10 11.20 1.80 -16.04
CA GLU A 10 11.85 0.78 -16.88
C GLU A 10 13.22 1.22 -17.41
N ALA A 11 13.34 2.47 -17.85
CA ALA A 11 14.60 3.02 -18.32
C ALA A 11 15.65 3.10 -17.20
N CYS A 12 15.25 3.55 -16.00
CA CYS A 12 16.12 3.59 -14.83
C CYS A 12 16.52 2.18 -14.37
N THR A 13 15.62 1.21 -14.41
CA THR A 13 15.91 -0.19 -14.06
C THR A 13 17.00 -0.76 -14.97
N ARG A 14 16.89 -0.55 -16.28
CA ARG A 14 17.94 -0.94 -17.23
C ARG A 14 19.28 -0.27 -16.90
N LEU A 15 19.26 1.01 -16.54
CA LEU A 15 20.49 1.73 -16.19
C LEU A 15 21.17 1.15 -14.94
N ILE A 16 20.39 0.73 -13.94
CA ILE A 16 20.89 0.05 -12.74
C ILE A 16 21.49 -1.32 -13.09
N GLU A 17 20.85 -2.07 -13.99
CA GLU A 17 21.35 -3.39 -14.44
C GLU A 17 22.73 -3.26 -15.11
N PHE A 18 22.93 -2.26 -15.96
CA PHE A 18 24.20 -2.04 -16.65
C PHE A 18 25.27 -1.35 -15.79
N PHE A 19 24.87 -0.47 -14.86
CA PHE A 19 25.80 0.36 -14.08
C PHE A 19 25.48 0.38 -12.57
N PRO A 20 25.49 -0.78 -11.88
CA PRO A 20 24.95 -0.88 -10.52
C PRO A 20 25.71 -0.09 -9.46
N ARG A 21 27.03 0.12 -9.65
CA ARG A 21 27.94 0.77 -8.68
C ARG A 21 28.37 2.19 -9.09
N SER A 22 27.79 2.76 -10.15
CA SER A 22 28.08 4.13 -10.56
C SER A 22 27.20 5.15 -9.81
N GLU A 23 27.60 6.41 -9.83
CA GLU A 23 26.75 7.51 -9.35
C GLU A 23 25.42 7.56 -10.11
N LEU A 24 25.46 7.34 -11.43
CA LEU A 24 24.27 7.23 -12.28
C LEU A 24 23.33 6.11 -11.83
N GLY A 25 23.86 4.95 -11.43
CA GLY A 25 23.07 3.84 -10.89
C GLY A 25 22.41 4.19 -9.55
N SER A 26 23.08 4.98 -8.72
CA SER A 26 22.50 5.48 -7.46
C SER A 26 21.41 6.52 -7.71
N GLU A 27 21.60 7.44 -8.65
CA GLU A 27 20.61 8.43 -9.04
C GLU A 27 19.36 7.77 -9.67
N ALA A 28 19.55 6.79 -10.55
CA ALA A 28 18.45 6.01 -11.13
C ALA A 28 17.63 5.26 -10.06
N ARG A 29 18.29 4.73 -9.00
CA ARG A 29 17.56 4.12 -7.87
C ARG A 29 16.66 5.13 -7.17
N LEU A 30 17.15 6.34 -6.90
CA LEU A 30 16.36 7.40 -6.26
C LEU A 30 15.17 7.81 -7.15
N MET A 31 15.40 8.00 -8.45
CA MET A 31 14.33 8.30 -9.40
C MET A 31 13.22 7.23 -9.44
N ILE A 32 13.58 5.95 -9.39
CA ILE A 32 12.59 4.86 -9.32
C ILE A 32 11.77 4.94 -8.04
N VAL A 33 12.41 5.17 -6.89
CA VAL A 33 11.72 5.28 -5.61
C VAL A 33 10.72 6.43 -5.64
N GLU A 34 11.13 7.62 -6.10
CA GLU A 34 10.24 8.77 -6.22
C GLU A 34 9.08 8.54 -7.21
N ALA A 35 9.36 7.92 -8.35
CA ALA A 35 8.35 7.59 -9.35
C ALA A 35 7.29 6.62 -8.78
N ARG A 36 7.73 5.57 -8.08
CA ARG A 36 6.84 4.62 -7.39
C ARG A 36 6.01 5.30 -6.31
N GLN A 37 6.61 6.20 -5.51
CA GLN A 37 5.87 6.96 -4.50
C GLN A 37 4.77 7.83 -5.13
N LYS A 38 5.04 8.50 -6.26
CA LYS A 38 4.04 9.31 -6.97
C LYS A 38 2.90 8.46 -7.54
N LEU A 39 3.21 7.29 -8.09
CA LEU A 39 2.21 6.36 -8.61
C LEU A 39 1.31 5.84 -7.48
N ALA A 40 1.92 5.35 -6.40
CA ALA A 40 1.23 4.86 -5.22
C ALA A 40 0.30 5.94 -4.63
N ALA A 41 0.79 7.17 -4.46
CA ALA A 41 -0.01 8.28 -3.94
C ALA A 41 -1.22 8.60 -4.84
N LYS A 42 -1.07 8.50 -6.16
CA LYS A 42 -2.17 8.73 -7.10
C LYS A 42 -3.24 7.64 -6.99
N GLN A 43 -2.84 6.37 -6.97
CA GLN A 43 -3.78 5.26 -6.80
C GLN A 43 -4.45 5.28 -5.43
N ALA A 44 -3.71 5.61 -4.37
CA ALA A 44 -4.25 5.75 -3.01
C ALA A 44 -5.38 6.78 -2.94
N ARG A 45 -5.27 7.90 -3.65
CA ARG A 45 -6.37 8.89 -3.73
C ARG A 45 -7.64 8.30 -4.34
N VAL A 46 -7.53 7.43 -5.33
CA VAL A 46 -8.70 6.76 -5.94
C VAL A 46 -9.30 5.75 -4.95
N ALA A 47 -8.47 4.96 -4.28
CA ALA A 47 -8.91 4.00 -3.27
C ALA A 47 -9.64 4.70 -2.10
N THR A 48 -9.04 5.75 -1.56
CA THR A 48 -9.64 6.57 -0.50
C THR A 48 -10.93 7.24 -0.95
N TRP A 49 -11.02 7.71 -2.20
CA TRP A 49 -12.25 8.28 -2.73
C TRP A 49 -13.41 7.27 -2.73
N TYR A 50 -13.18 6.03 -3.17
CA TYR A 50 -14.21 4.98 -3.08
C TYR A 50 -14.60 4.67 -1.64
N TYR A 51 -13.63 4.64 -0.73
CA TYR A 51 -13.85 4.44 0.69
C TYR A 51 -14.72 5.56 1.30
N GLU A 52 -14.43 6.83 0.99
CA GLU A 52 -15.21 7.99 1.44
C GLU A 52 -16.66 7.97 0.93
N LEU A 53 -16.88 7.43 -0.26
CA LEU A 53 -18.21 7.16 -0.82
C LEU A 53 -18.91 5.94 -0.21
N LYS A 54 -18.29 5.27 0.76
CA LYS A 54 -18.75 4.02 1.40
C LYS A 54 -18.90 2.85 0.42
N LEU A 55 -18.20 2.92 -0.71
CA LEU A 55 -18.14 1.85 -1.71
C LEU A 55 -17.00 0.90 -1.33
N TYR A 56 -17.17 0.21 -0.20
CA TYR A 56 -16.09 -0.55 0.44
C TYR A 56 -15.57 -1.72 -0.40
N GLU A 57 -16.45 -2.44 -1.12
CA GLU A 57 -16.03 -3.50 -2.04
C GLU A 57 -15.11 -2.97 -3.15
N SER A 58 -15.43 -1.80 -3.70
CA SER A 58 -14.58 -1.15 -4.70
C SER A 58 -13.26 -0.69 -4.08
N SER A 59 -13.28 -0.09 -2.88
CA SER A 59 -12.05 0.36 -2.23
C SER A 59 -11.11 -0.78 -1.89
N ILE A 60 -11.64 -1.95 -1.50
CA ILE A 60 -10.86 -3.18 -1.26
C ILE A 60 -10.00 -3.50 -2.49
N ILE A 61 -10.59 -3.56 -3.69
CA ILE A 61 -9.87 -3.89 -4.93
C ILE A 61 -8.67 -2.93 -5.15
N TYR A 62 -8.86 -1.64 -4.93
CA TYR A 62 -7.78 -0.66 -5.10
C TYR A 62 -6.72 -0.74 -3.98
N PHE A 63 -7.13 -0.98 -2.74
CA PHE A 63 -6.20 -1.12 -1.63
C PHE A 63 -5.37 -2.41 -1.75
N GLU A 64 -5.95 -3.53 -2.18
CA GLU A 64 -5.21 -4.77 -2.50
C GLU A 64 -4.15 -4.53 -3.58
N SER A 65 -4.53 -3.87 -4.68
CA SER A 65 -3.60 -3.49 -5.76
C SER A 65 -2.45 -2.61 -5.23
N LEU A 66 -2.73 -1.64 -4.35
CA LEU A 66 -1.69 -0.82 -3.72
C LEU A 66 -0.72 -1.63 -2.88
N VAL A 67 -1.21 -2.58 -2.08
CA VAL A 67 -0.37 -3.46 -1.24
C VAL A 67 0.50 -4.37 -2.11
N GLN A 68 -0.03 -4.85 -3.24
CA GLN A 68 0.69 -5.73 -4.16
C GLN A 68 1.73 -4.98 -5.00
N GLU A 69 1.37 -3.81 -5.55
CA GLU A 69 2.20 -3.06 -6.50
C GLU A 69 3.25 -2.18 -5.80
N PHE A 70 2.95 -1.69 -4.59
CA PHE A 70 3.77 -0.69 -3.88
C PHE A 70 4.13 -1.09 -2.44
N PRO A 71 4.52 -2.35 -2.16
CA PRO A 71 4.62 -2.91 -0.80
C PRO A 71 5.62 -2.21 0.13
N GLU A 72 6.58 -1.47 -0.42
CA GLU A 72 7.66 -0.79 0.32
C GLU A 72 7.41 0.72 0.49
N THR A 73 6.28 1.24 0.00
CA THR A 73 5.99 2.68 0.09
C THR A 73 5.52 3.06 1.50
N ALA A 74 5.81 4.31 1.89
CA ALA A 74 5.46 4.83 3.21
C ALA A 74 3.94 4.90 3.49
N ILE A 75 3.10 4.76 2.45
CA ILE A 75 1.64 4.80 2.59
C ILE A 75 1.03 3.44 2.96
N ILE A 76 1.81 2.34 2.88
CA ILE A 76 1.28 0.99 3.08
C ILE A 76 0.65 0.76 4.47
N PRO A 77 1.20 1.29 5.59
CA PRO A 77 0.52 1.16 6.88
C PRO A 77 -0.92 1.71 6.87
N ASN A 78 -1.10 2.90 6.31
CA ASN A 78 -2.43 3.52 6.15
C ASN A 78 -3.33 2.75 5.16
N VAL A 79 -2.77 2.23 4.07
CA VAL A 79 -3.53 1.40 3.11
C VAL A 79 -4.01 0.11 3.77
N LEU A 80 -3.16 -0.60 4.52
CA LEU A 80 -3.54 -1.82 5.23
C LEU A 80 -4.60 -1.54 6.30
N PHE A 81 -4.50 -0.41 7.00
CA PHE A 81 -5.51 0.00 7.98
C PHE A 81 -6.88 0.23 7.33
N LEU A 82 -6.93 0.98 6.23
CA LEU A 82 -8.18 1.24 5.50
C LEU A 82 -8.72 -0.02 4.82
N LEU A 83 -7.84 -0.93 4.37
CA LEU A 83 -8.23 -2.22 3.84
C LEU A 83 -8.87 -3.10 4.92
N HIS A 84 -8.28 -3.15 6.11
CA HIS A 84 -8.87 -3.81 7.27
C HIS A 84 -10.26 -3.24 7.59
N ASP A 85 -10.41 -1.92 7.72
CA ASP A 85 -11.71 -1.32 8.00
C ASP A 85 -12.70 -1.64 6.87
N SER A 86 -12.29 -1.55 5.61
CA SER A 86 -13.16 -1.87 4.46
C SER A 86 -13.68 -3.31 4.52
N TYR A 87 -12.83 -4.30 4.80
CA TYR A 87 -13.26 -5.69 4.99
C TYR A 87 -14.21 -5.84 6.18
N SER A 88 -13.92 -5.17 7.29
CA SER A 88 -14.79 -5.15 8.47
C SER A 88 -16.17 -4.56 8.16
N LYS A 89 -16.27 -3.48 7.37
CA LYS A 89 -17.54 -2.85 6.97
C LYS A 89 -18.39 -3.74 6.07
N VAL A 90 -17.78 -4.57 5.23
CA VAL A 90 -18.51 -5.53 4.37
C VAL A 90 -18.80 -6.87 5.08
N GLY A 91 -18.24 -7.10 6.27
CA GLY A 91 -18.45 -8.31 7.07
C GLY A 91 -17.48 -9.46 6.76
N PHE A 92 -16.39 -9.20 6.03
CA PHE A 92 -15.37 -10.19 5.66
C PHE A 92 -14.34 -10.31 6.78
N ARG A 93 -14.75 -10.96 7.87
CA ARG A 93 -14.00 -11.00 9.14
C ARG A 93 -12.68 -11.75 9.05
N ALA A 94 -12.59 -12.78 8.22
CA ALA A 94 -11.35 -13.56 8.09
C ALA A 94 -10.26 -12.72 7.40
N GLU A 95 -10.63 -12.05 6.32
CA GLU A 95 -9.81 -11.14 5.54
C GLU A 95 -9.39 -9.93 6.37
N ALA A 96 -10.33 -9.32 7.10
CA ALA A 96 -10.04 -8.24 8.04
C ALA A 96 -8.96 -8.64 9.05
N ASN A 97 -9.11 -9.78 9.72
CA ASN A 97 -8.13 -10.28 10.68
C ASN A 97 -6.76 -10.56 10.03
N ALA A 98 -6.74 -11.15 8.83
CA ALA A 98 -5.51 -11.41 8.10
C ALA A 98 -4.75 -10.10 7.78
N VAL A 99 -5.47 -9.07 7.34
CA VAL A 99 -4.89 -7.75 7.07
C VAL A 99 -4.40 -7.07 8.35
N ARG A 100 -5.15 -7.19 9.46
CA ARG A 100 -4.69 -6.71 10.78
C ARG A 100 -3.37 -7.37 11.15
N ASP A 101 -3.31 -8.70 11.11
CA ASP A 101 -2.12 -9.44 11.51
C ASP A 101 -0.92 -9.10 10.61
N GLN A 102 -1.17 -8.89 9.31
CA GLN A 102 -0.17 -8.39 8.38
C GLN A 102 0.35 -6.99 8.76
N LEU A 103 -0.54 -6.05 9.11
CA LEU A 103 -0.17 -4.70 9.55
C LEU A 103 0.67 -4.74 10.82
N LEU A 104 0.24 -5.50 11.83
CA LEU A 104 0.96 -5.64 13.10
C LEU A 104 2.33 -6.30 12.93
N ALA A 105 2.44 -7.31 12.06
CA ALA A 105 3.70 -8.00 11.82
C ALA A 105 4.70 -7.16 11.02
N ARG A 106 4.24 -6.43 10.00
CA ARG A 106 5.11 -5.69 9.08
C ARG A 106 5.45 -4.29 9.57
N PHE A 107 4.55 -3.65 10.31
CA PHE A 107 4.69 -2.25 10.72
C PHE A 107 4.35 -2.04 12.21
N PRO A 108 4.95 -2.79 13.14
CA PRO A 108 4.57 -2.79 14.56
C PRO A 108 4.65 -1.41 15.22
N ASP A 109 5.55 -0.54 14.74
CA ASP A 109 5.78 0.78 15.32
C ASP A 109 4.88 1.88 14.73
N SER A 110 4.08 1.58 13.70
CA SER A 110 3.28 2.59 13.00
C SER A 110 2.08 3.06 13.85
N PRO A 111 1.61 4.31 13.66
CA PRO A 111 0.40 4.80 14.34
C PRO A 111 -0.84 3.93 14.07
N GLU A 112 -0.95 3.39 12.86
CA GLU A 112 -2.05 2.53 12.43
C GLU A 112 -2.02 1.18 13.15
N ALA A 113 -0.83 0.56 13.27
CA ALA A 113 -0.65 -0.68 14.02
C ALA A 113 -1.01 -0.50 15.51
N ARG A 114 -0.69 0.66 16.10
CA ARG A 114 -1.08 0.97 17.48
C ARG A 114 -2.59 1.18 17.61
N THR A 115 -3.22 1.80 16.61
CA THR A 115 -4.67 2.02 16.61
C THR A 115 -5.40 0.67 16.54
N ILE A 116 -5.06 -0.16 15.55
CA ILE A 116 -5.73 -1.44 15.31
C ILE A 116 -5.48 -2.46 16.44
N ALA A 117 -4.33 -2.39 17.13
CA ALA A 117 -4.03 -3.25 18.28
C ALA A 117 -4.94 -2.97 19.49
N ASN A 118 -5.48 -1.76 19.60
CA ASN A 118 -6.37 -1.35 20.67
C ASN A 118 -7.86 -1.56 20.32
N GLU A 119 -8.17 -1.92 19.08
CA GLU A 119 -9.55 -2.24 18.69
C GLU A 119 -9.94 -3.60 19.27
N PRO A 120 -11.14 -3.72 19.88
CA PRO A 120 -11.62 -5.00 20.35
C PRO A 120 -11.69 -5.95 19.17
N THR A 121 -10.92 -7.03 19.24
CA THR A 121 -11.09 -8.13 18.29
C THR A 121 -12.45 -8.75 18.59
N ASP A 122 -13.33 -8.88 17.59
CA ASP A 122 -14.64 -9.53 17.73
C ASP A 122 -14.54 -11.05 18.04
N ALA A 123 -13.56 -11.49 18.81
CA ALA A 123 -13.34 -12.88 19.20
C ALA A 123 -14.41 -13.43 20.17
N SER A 124 -15.47 -12.68 20.46
CA SER A 124 -16.59 -13.09 21.33
C SER A 124 -17.86 -13.32 20.52
N GLY A 125 -17.91 -14.43 19.79
CA GLY A 125 -19.08 -14.81 19.00
C GLY A 125 -19.07 -16.29 18.60
N GLU A 126 -18.88 -17.18 19.57
CA GLU A 126 -19.37 -18.57 19.54
C GLU A 126 -20.19 -18.83 20.80
#